data_AF-A0A151M7H0-F1
#
_entry.id   AF-A0A151M7H0-F1
#
_cell.length_a   1.000
_cell.length_b   1.000
_cell.length_c   1.000
_cell.angle_alpha   90.00
_cell.angle_beta   90.00
_cell.angle_gamma   90.00
#
_symmetry.space_group_name_H-M   'P 1'
#
loop_
_entity.id
_entity.type
_entity.pdbx_description
1 polymer ?
#
loop_
_entity_poly.entity_id
_entity_poly.type
_entity_poly.pdbx_seq_one_letter_code
_entity_poly.pdbx_strand_id
1 'polypeptide(L)'
;MDYHTIDCRDQGLPRVPSPFPLDVRKLLIADNNIQDIPSDFFIFYGDLVYLDFSNNSITSIEDGTFSSSTKLVFLDLSYNNLTQLDAGIFRSAEKLIKLSLGNNNLVDVDEAAFENLEQLQVLELNDNNLQTLSVAALEGLPSLRIIRLEGNPWICDCDFANLFSWIQENASKLQKGLHEIQCSLPVENRRIFLNELSDVSFSECKFNLSLTDLFIIIFSGVAVSIAAILSSFFLAALVHCFQRCAPNKEGEDEDDEESEG
;
A
#
# COMPACT_ATOMS: atom_id res chain seq x y z
N MET A 1 39.66 16.26 -7.22
CA MET A 1 39.23 15.19 -6.31
C MET A 1 38.00 15.71 -5.58
N ASP A 2 36.93 14.93 -5.53
CA ASP A 2 35.76 15.32 -4.74
C ASP A 2 36.06 15.02 -3.26
N TYR A 3 36.38 16.07 -2.51
CA TYR A 3 36.79 15.96 -1.10
C TYR A 3 35.65 15.49 -0.17
N HIS A 4 34.41 15.44 -0.66
CA HIS A 4 33.25 14.94 0.09
C HIS A 4 32.87 13.50 -0.26
N THR A 5 33.70 12.82 -1.06
CA THR A 5 33.56 11.40 -1.37
C THR A 5 34.52 10.58 -0.53
N ILE A 6 33.99 9.57 0.17
CA ILE A 6 34.75 8.55 0.89
C ILE A 6 34.50 7.21 0.23
N ASP A 7 35.58 6.52 -0.13
CA ASP A 7 35.54 5.21 -0.76
C ASP A 7 36.21 4.17 0.15
N CYS A 8 35.41 3.22 0.61
CA CYS A 8 35.76 2.13 1.52
C CYS A 8 35.36 0.76 0.93
N ARG A 9 35.23 0.67 -0.40
CA ARG A 9 34.84 -0.58 -1.05
C ARG A 9 35.91 -1.66 -0.96
N ASP A 10 35.47 -2.92 -0.88
CA ASP A 10 36.34 -4.11 -0.95
C ASP A 10 37.48 -4.07 0.09
N GLN A 11 37.14 -3.72 1.33
CA GLN A 11 38.10 -3.61 2.44
C GLN A 11 37.92 -4.72 3.49
N GLY A 12 36.95 -5.62 3.30
CA GLY A 12 36.62 -6.69 4.26
C GLY A 12 36.14 -6.15 5.61
N LEU A 13 35.49 -4.98 5.62
CA LEU A 13 35.05 -4.31 6.84
C LEU A 13 33.92 -5.08 7.50
N PRO A 14 34.03 -5.45 8.79
CA PRO A 14 32.96 -6.13 9.52
C PRO A 14 31.87 -5.19 10.03
N ARG A 15 32.10 -3.86 9.95
CA ARG A 15 31.19 -2.80 10.43
C ARG A 15 31.51 -1.49 9.73
N VAL A 16 30.56 -0.55 9.79
CA VAL A 16 30.76 0.82 9.30
C VAL A 16 31.91 1.49 10.07
N PRO A 17 32.99 1.96 9.40
CA PRO A 17 34.07 2.65 10.05
C PRO A 17 33.62 4.05 10.49
N SER A 18 34.15 4.53 11.61
CA SER A 18 33.90 5.89 12.12
C SER A 18 35.15 6.38 12.86
N PRO A 19 35.42 7.70 12.90
CA PRO A 19 34.63 8.82 12.36
C PRO A 19 34.91 9.16 10.87
N PHE A 20 33.90 9.68 10.17
CA PHE A 20 34.05 10.36 8.87
C PHE A 20 33.98 11.89 9.04
N PRO A 21 34.52 12.67 8.08
CA PRO A 21 34.20 14.09 7.94
C PRO A 21 32.68 14.35 7.93
N LEU A 22 32.21 15.33 8.70
CA LEU A 22 30.78 15.63 8.85
C LEU A 22 30.13 16.18 7.57
N ASP A 23 30.94 16.71 6.66
CA ASP A 23 30.53 17.23 5.35
C ASP A 23 30.57 16.17 4.23
N VAL A 24 30.75 14.89 4.58
CA VAL A 24 30.68 13.79 3.61
C VAL A 24 29.32 13.78 2.88
N ARG A 25 29.37 13.71 1.55
CA ARG A 25 28.18 13.70 0.69
C ARG A 25 28.02 12.39 -0.05
N LYS A 26 29.11 11.67 -0.27
CA LYS A 26 29.12 10.40 -0.98
C LYS A 26 29.94 9.38 -0.19
N LEU A 27 29.28 8.34 0.28
CA LEU A 27 29.93 7.23 0.96
C LEU A 27 29.74 5.95 0.14
N LEU A 28 30.86 5.39 -0.32
CA LEU A 28 30.91 4.11 -1.03
C LEU A 28 31.48 3.07 -0.08
N ILE A 29 30.67 2.13 0.38
CA ILE A 29 31.08 1.08 1.33
C ILE A 29 30.61 -0.32 0.89
N ALA A 30 30.34 -0.45 -0.42
CA ALA A 30 30.00 -1.72 -1.04
C ALA A 30 31.10 -2.78 -0.89
N ASP A 31 30.76 -4.04 -1.13
CA ASP A 31 31.70 -5.17 -1.14
C ASP A 31 32.44 -5.33 0.21
N ASN A 32 31.68 -5.37 1.31
CA ASN A 32 32.20 -5.57 2.66
C ASN A 32 31.36 -6.61 3.43
N ASN A 33 31.65 -6.80 4.71
CA ASN A 33 30.98 -7.79 5.57
C ASN A 33 30.16 -7.10 6.68
N ILE A 34 29.58 -5.94 6.38
CA ILE A 34 28.83 -5.14 7.35
C ILE A 34 27.46 -5.79 7.58
N GLN A 35 27.09 -5.98 8.85
CA GLN A 35 25.84 -6.64 9.25
C GLN A 35 24.75 -5.67 9.66
N ASP A 36 25.12 -4.46 10.09
CA ASP A 36 24.16 -3.48 10.59
C ASP A 36 24.61 -2.06 10.26
N ILE A 37 23.65 -1.18 9.99
CA ILE A 37 23.84 0.27 9.95
C ILE A 37 23.49 0.81 11.34
N PRO A 38 24.39 1.51 12.04
CA PRO A 38 24.07 2.09 13.35
C PRO A 38 22.85 3.01 13.27
N SER A 39 21.92 2.91 14.22
CA SER A 39 20.69 3.73 14.24
C SER A 39 20.94 5.23 14.36
N ASP A 40 22.08 5.64 14.91
CA ASP A 40 22.52 7.03 15.02
C ASP A 40 23.33 7.52 13.81
N PHE A 41 23.52 6.70 12.78
CA PHE A 41 24.41 7.00 11.66
C PHE A 41 24.06 8.33 10.96
N PHE A 42 22.79 8.56 10.63
CA PHE A 42 22.37 9.80 9.96
C PHE A 42 22.25 11.01 10.88
N ILE A 43 22.33 10.84 12.20
CA ILE A 43 22.39 11.97 13.15
C ILE A 43 23.70 12.76 12.92
N PHE A 44 24.79 12.05 12.62
CA PHE A 44 26.10 12.66 12.36
C PHE A 44 26.34 12.96 10.88
N TYR A 45 25.78 12.15 9.97
CA TYR A 45 26.06 12.23 8.53
C TYR A 45 24.83 12.63 7.70
N GLY A 46 24.00 13.55 8.22
CA GLY A 46 22.79 14.05 7.54
C GLY A 46 23.03 14.80 6.22
N ASP A 47 24.30 15.11 5.90
CA ASP A 47 24.72 15.73 4.64
C ASP A 47 24.93 14.73 3.48
N LEU A 48 24.80 13.43 3.76
CA LEU A 48 24.89 12.38 2.75
C LEU A 48 23.80 12.53 1.68
N VAL A 49 24.26 12.47 0.43
CA VAL A 49 23.44 12.52 -0.80
C VAL A 49 23.46 11.18 -1.51
N TYR A 50 24.59 10.48 -1.47
CA TYR A 50 24.80 9.21 -2.14
C TYR A 50 25.38 8.20 -1.15
N LEU A 51 24.65 7.11 -0.94
CA LEU A 51 25.06 6.05 -0.03
C LEU A 51 24.95 4.69 -0.73
N ASP A 52 26.07 3.98 -0.78
CA ASP A 52 26.17 2.66 -1.39
C ASP A 52 26.67 1.64 -0.36
N PHE A 53 25.72 0.85 0.13
CA PHE A 53 25.89 -0.29 1.04
C PHE A 53 25.71 -1.63 0.32
N SER A 54 25.76 -1.63 -1.02
CA SER A 54 25.51 -2.85 -1.79
C SER A 54 26.53 -3.96 -1.48
N ASN A 55 26.15 -5.22 -1.69
CA ASN A 55 27.02 -6.38 -1.48
C ASN A 55 27.67 -6.39 -0.09
N ASN A 56 26.82 -6.37 0.94
CA ASN A 56 27.17 -6.49 2.36
C ASN A 56 26.35 -7.64 2.98
N SER A 57 26.28 -7.73 4.31
CA SER A 57 25.54 -8.77 5.03
C SER A 57 24.46 -8.18 5.92
N ILE A 58 23.89 -7.03 5.54
CA ILE A 58 22.92 -6.30 6.38
C ILE A 58 21.63 -7.10 6.50
N THR A 59 21.22 -7.44 7.72
CA THR A 59 20.03 -8.27 7.97
C THR A 59 18.77 -7.47 8.31
N SER A 60 18.94 -6.29 8.88
CA SER A 60 17.83 -5.42 9.30
C SER A 60 18.26 -3.96 9.32
N ILE A 61 17.28 -3.07 9.28
CA ILE A 61 17.46 -1.63 9.47
C ILE A 61 16.65 -1.26 10.70
N GLU A 62 17.30 -0.73 11.73
CA GLU A 62 16.59 -0.29 12.94
C GLU A 62 15.70 0.92 12.64
N ASP A 63 14.54 0.99 13.29
CA ASP A 63 13.67 2.16 13.20
C ASP A 63 14.43 3.45 13.56
N GLY A 64 14.18 4.50 12.79
CA GLY A 64 14.85 5.78 12.95
C GLY A 64 16.27 5.87 12.39
N THR A 65 16.86 4.79 11.84
CA THR A 65 18.19 4.82 11.21
C THR A 65 18.29 5.94 10.16
N PHE A 66 17.26 6.09 9.32
CA PHE A 66 17.19 7.13 8.28
C PHE A 66 16.47 8.42 8.73
N SER A 67 16.19 8.60 10.01
CA SER A 67 15.38 9.73 10.52
C SER A 67 15.91 11.12 10.13
N SER A 68 17.21 11.26 9.89
CA SER A 68 17.89 12.51 9.54
C SER A 68 18.41 12.57 8.10
N SER A 69 18.02 11.63 7.22
CA SER A 69 18.53 11.50 5.85
C SER A 69 17.89 12.45 4.81
N THR A 70 17.60 13.70 5.19
CA THR A 70 16.81 14.67 4.41
C THR A 70 17.44 15.12 3.08
N LYS A 71 18.73 14.83 2.88
CA LYS A 71 19.48 15.15 1.65
C LYS A 71 19.79 13.93 0.80
N LEU A 72 19.41 12.73 1.25
CA LEU A 72 19.71 11.49 0.56
C LEU A 72 18.94 11.41 -0.76
N VAL A 73 19.64 11.14 -1.84
CA VAL A 73 19.11 11.08 -3.21
C VAL A 73 19.26 9.68 -3.79
N PHE A 74 20.31 8.96 -3.42
CA PHE A 74 20.58 7.61 -3.87
C PHE A 74 20.93 6.73 -2.67
N LEU A 75 20.21 5.62 -2.55
CA LEU A 75 20.47 4.59 -1.56
C LEU A 75 20.52 3.22 -2.24
N ASP A 76 21.66 2.57 -2.15
CA ASP A 76 21.82 1.19 -2.60
C ASP A 76 22.04 0.26 -1.41
N LEU A 77 21.08 -0.64 -1.22
CA LEU A 77 21.08 -1.72 -0.22
C LEU A 77 20.95 -3.08 -0.92
N SER A 78 21.19 -3.15 -2.24
CA SER A 78 21.10 -4.41 -2.99
C SER A 78 22.17 -5.41 -2.56
N TYR A 79 21.94 -6.70 -2.80
CA TYR A 79 22.89 -7.76 -2.41
C TYR A 79 23.20 -7.73 -0.90
N ASN A 80 22.15 -7.68 -0.07
CA ASN A 80 22.24 -7.79 1.38
C ASN A 80 21.30 -8.92 1.85
N ASN A 81 21.07 -9.03 3.16
CA ASN A 81 20.27 -10.07 3.77
C ASN A 81 18.98 -9.54 4.42
N LEU A 82 18.46 -8.40 3.97
CA LEU A 82 17.25 -7.80 4.54
C LEU A 82 16.05 -8.73 4.37
N THR A 83 15.24 -8.89 5.42
CA THR A 83 14.09 -9.82 5.41
C THR A 83 12.72 -9.13 5.39
N GLN A 84 12.64 -7.88 5.83
CA GLN A 84 11.40 -7.09 5.86
C GLN A 84 11.69 -5.60 5.75
N LEU A 85 10.67 -4.81 5.38
CA LEU A 85 10.69 -3.36 5.44
C LEU A 85 9.50 -2.86 6.26
N ASP A 86 9.82 -2.18 7.37
CA ASP A 86 8.83 -1.65 8.29
C ASP A 86 8.23 -0.32 7.79
N ALA A 87 7.05 0.02 8.32
CA ALA A 87 6.34 1.26 8.03
C ALA A 87 7.24 2.50 8.20
N GLY A 88 7.30 3.35 7.18
CA GLY A 88 7.99 4.64 7.24
C GLY A 88 9.51 4.57 7.46
N ILE A 89 10.15 3.42 7.25
CA ILE A 89 11.60 3.25 7.47
C ILE A 89 12.45 4.26 6.70
N PHE A 90 11.96 4.73 5.54
CA PHE A 90 12.61 5.75 4.70
C PHE A 90 11.91 7.12 4.73
N ARG A 91 10.93 7.36 5.62
CA ARG A 91 10.02 8.53 5.55
C ARG A 91 10.71 9.90 5.51
N SER A 92 11.90 10.01 6.12
CA SER A 92 12.66 11.27 6.17
C SER A 92 13.54 11.50 4.92
N ALA A 93 13.65 10.52 4.03
CA ALA A 93 14.44 10.59 2.79
C ALA A 93 13.61 11.19 1.63
N GLU A 94 12.95 12.33 1.85
CA GLU A 94 12.01 12.95 0.88
C GLU A 94 12.62 13.25 -0.51
N LYS A 95 13.95 13.38 -0.57
CA LYS A 95 14.70 13.66 -1.82
C LYS A 95 15.19 12.42 -2.54
N LEU A 96 14.85 11.22 -2.04
CA LEU A 96 15.32 9.97 -2.61
C LEU A 96 14.76 9.81 -4.02
N ILE A 97 15.66 9.62 -4.99
CA ILE A 97 15.34 9.42 -6.41
C ILE A 97 15.47 7.95 -6.79
N LYS A 98 16.45 7.25 -6.21
CA LYS A 98 16.67 5.82 -6.45
C LYS A 98 16.89 5.08 -5.14
N LEU A 99 16.13 4.01 -4.98
CA LEU A 99 16.23 3.04 -3.90
C LEU A 99 16.43 1.65 -4.51
N SER A 100 17.59 1.04 -4.26
CA SER A 100 17.89 -0.34 -4.69
C SER A 100 17.81 -1.28 -3.49
N LEU A 101 16.91 -2.26 -3.55
CA LEU A 101 16.69 -3.30 -2.54
C LEU A 101 16.72 -4.70 -3.17
N GLY A 102 17.07 -4.81 -4.45
CA GLY A 102 17.10 -6.10 -5.15
C GLY A 102 18.17 -7.03 -4.61
N ASN A 103 18.02 -8.34 -4.84
CA ASN A 103 18.94 -9.37 -4.32
C ASN A 103 19.05 -9.30 -2.78
N ASN A 104 17.91 -9.25 -2.10
CA ASN A 104 17.80 -9.39 -0.65
C ASN A 104 16.93 -10.62 -0.33
N ASN A 105 16.52 -10.78 0.92
CA ASN A 105 15.65 -11.87 1.36
C ASN A 105 14.26 -11.37 1.78
N LEU A 106 13.79 -10.24 1.22
CA LEU A 106 12.56 -9.61 1.66
C LEU A 106 11.36 -10.54 1.46
N VAL A 107 10.64 -10.83 2.53
CA VAL A 107 9.41 -11.64 2.51
C VAL A 107 8.18 -10.73 2.61
N ASP A 108 8.33 -9.58 3.26
CA ASP A 108 7.26 -8.63 3.51
C ASP A 108 7.73 -7.18 3.36
N VAL A 109 6.85 -6.33 2.84
CA VAL A 109 7.06 -4.89 2.68
C VAL A 109 5.77 -4.21 3.13
N ASP A 110 5.88 -3.46 4.22
CA ASP A 110 4.75 -2.73 4.80
C ASP A 110 4.17 -1.72 3.79
N GLU A 111 2.84 -1.51 3.83
CA GLU A 111 2.14 -0.60 2.93
C GLU A 111 2.58 0.86 3.05
N ALA A 112 3.15 1.26 4.19
CA ALA A 112 3.72 2.58 4.43
C ALA A 112 5.26 2.59 4.36
N ALA A 113 5.92 1.52 3.92
CA ALA A 113 7.39 1.45 3.87
C ALA A 113 8.03 2.56 3.02
N PHE A 114 7.32 3.00 1.96
CA PHE A 114 7.76 4.03 1.02
C PHE A 114 7.00 5.36 1.16
N GLU A 115 6.35 5.59 2.30
CA GLU A 115 5.62 6.83 2.58
C GLU A 115 6.54 8.07 2.44
N ASN A 116 5.99 9.16 1.90
CA ASN A 116 6.66 10.46 1.66
C ASN A 116 7.83 10.45 0.66
N LEU A 117 8.04 9.35 -0.08
CA LEU A 117 9.07 9.28 -1.13
C LEU A 117 8.58 9.87 -2.48
N GLU A 118 8.09 11.10 -2.46
CA GLU A 118 7.43 11.74 -3.62
C GLU A 118 8.36 11.90 -4.84
N GLN A 119 9.67 12.00 -4.62
CA GLN A 119 10.68 12.19 -5.66
C GLN A 119 11.25 10.87 -6.21
N LEU A 120 10.82 9.73 -5.67
CA LEU A 120 11.37 8.42 -6.04
C LEU A 120 10.99 8.08 -7.48
N GLN A 121 11.99 7.83 -8.31
CA GLN A 121 11.85 7.50 -9.72
C GLN A 121 12.19 6.05 -10.01
N VAL A 122 13.08 5.45 -9.22
CA VAL A 122 13.55 4.08 -9.42
C VAL A 122 13.45 3.31 -8.11
N LEU A 123 12.66 2.24 -8.12
CA LEU A 123 12.52 1.29 -7.03
C LEU A 123 12.86 -0.11 -7.55
N GLU A 124 13.88 -0.74 -6.97
CA GLU A 124 14.31 -2.08 -7.36
C GLU A 124 14.05 -3.07 -6.22
N LEU A 125 13.07 -3.97 -6.38
CA LEU A 125 12.69 -5.02 -5.43
C LEU A 125 12.90 -6.44 -6.03
N ASN A 126 13.55 -6.53 -7.19
CA ASN A 126 13.78 -7.80 -7.88
C ASN A 126 14.64 -8.77 -7.06
N ASP A 127 14.50 -10.06 -7.34
CA ASP A 127 15.28 -11.12 -6.71
C ASP A 127 15.19 -11.07 -5.17
N ASN A 128 13.97 -11.03 -4.66
CA ASN A 128 13.64 -11.15 -3.25
C ASN A 128 12.71 -12.37 -3.04
N ASN A 129 12.13 -12.52 -1.84
CA ASN A 129 11.24 -13.62 -1.48
C ASN A 129 9.77 -13.16 -1.34
N LEU A 130 9.39 -12.07 -2.03
CA LEU A 130 8.04 -11.51 -1.93
C LEU A 130 7.02 -12.43 -2.60
N GLN A 131 5.99 -12.80 -1.85
CA GLN A 131 4.85 -13.56 -2.37
C GLN A 131 3.70 -12.63 -2.78
N THR A 132 3.60 -11.47 -2.13
CA THR A 132 2.62 -10.41 -2.39
C THR A 132 3.26 -9.05 -2.14
N LEU A 133 2.65 -7.99 -2.67
CA LEU A 133 3.05 -6.60 -2.42
C LEU A 133 1.80 -5.73 -2.49
N SER A 134 1.54 -4.99 -1.41
CA SER A 134 0.39 -4.09 -1.34
C SER A 134 0.52 -2.97 -2.38
N VAL A 135 -0.55 -2.73 -3.15
CA VAL A 135 -0.61 -1.61 -4.11
C VAL A 135 -0.54 -0.27 -3.40
N ALA A 136 -1.01 -0.18 -2.14
CA ALA A 136 -0.91 1.03 -1.33
C ALA A 136 0.54 1.52 -1.15
N ALA A 137 1.51 0.59 -1.04
CA ALA A 137 2.93 0.91 -0.99
C ALA A 137 3.44 1.62 -2.25
N LEU A 138 2.79 1.36 -3.40
CA LEU A 138 3.17 1.88 -4.70
C LEU A 138 2.38 3.14 -5.09
N GLU A 139 1.15 3.29 -4.59
CA GLU A 139 0.31 4.48 -4.82
C GLU A 139 0.92 5.76 -4.23
N GLY A 140 1.69 5.63 -3.14
CA GLY A 140 2.42 6.75 -2.52
C GLY A 140 3.60 7.29 -3.34
N LEU A 141 3.86 6.78 -4.56
CA LEU A 141 5.05 7.09 -5.37
C LEU A 141 4.69 7.79 -6.69
N PRO A 142 4.29 9.08 -6.68
CA PRO A 142 3.80 9.79 -7.86
C PRO A 142 4.86 9.98 -8.96
N SER A 143 6.14 10.05 -8.60
CA SER A 143 7.24 10.24 -9.55
C SER A 143 7.82 8.94 -10.09
N LEU A 144 7.27 7.78 -9.72
CA LEU A 144 7.87 6.48 -10.04
C LEU A 144 7.86 6.22 -11.55
N ARG A 145 9.04 5.91 -12.10
CA ARG A 145 9.28 5.68 -13.54
C ARG A 145 9.75 4.27 -13.83
N ILE A 146 10.50 3.68 -12.92
CA ILE A 146 11.08 2.34 -13.08
C ILE A 146 10.81 1.55 -11.81
N ILE A 147 10.21 0.38 -11.98
CA ILE A 147 10.04 -0.59 -10.92
C ILE A 147 10.53 -1.96 -11.39
N ARG A 148 11.27 -2.67 -10.54
CA ARG A 148 11.70 -4.05 -10.78
C ARG A 148 11.10 -4.98 -9.74
N LEU A 149 10.43 -6.03 -10.21
CA LEU A 149 9.66 -6.99 -9.41
C LEU A 149 9.92 -8.44 -9.81
N GLU A 150 10.67 -8.66 -10.89
CA GLU A 150 11.11 -9.96 -11.37
C GLU A 150 11.91 -10.74 -10.30
N GLY A 151 12.00 -12.06 -10.45
CA GLY A 151 12.78 -12.89 -9.52
C GLY A 151 12.14 -13.13 -8.14
N ASN A 152 10.92 -12.64 -7.89
CA ASN A 152 10.16 -12.92 -6.66
C ASN A 152 9.19 -14.11 -6.82
N PRO A 153 8.95 -14.91 -5.76
CA PRO A 153 8.03 -16.04 -5.76
C PRO A 153 6.56 -15.61 -5.60
N TRP A 154 6.07 -14.76 -6.49
CA TRP A 154 4.70 -14.23 -6.45
C TRP A 154 3.64 -15.36 -6.41
N ILE A 155 2.61 -15.19 -5.58
CA ILE A 155 1.46 -16.10 -5.53
C ILE A 155 0.29 -15.42 -6.24
N CYS A 156 -0.14 -15.97 -7.38
CA CYS A 156 -1.23 -15.40 -8.17
C CYS A 156 -2.60 -15.82 -7.62
N ASP A 157 -2.95 -15.34 -6.43
CA ASP A 157 -4.25 -15.47 -5.80
C ASP A 157 -5.03 -14.14 -5.82
N CYS A 158 -6.04 -14.00 -4.96
CA CYS A 158 -6.85 -12.80 -4.88
C CYS A 158 -6.12 -11.59 -4.29
N ASP A 159 -5.11 -11.80 -3.46
CA ASP A 159 -4.33 -10.70 -2.89
C ASP A 159 -3.42 -10.11 -3.96
N PHE A 160 -2.88 -10.94 -4.86
CA PHE A 160 -2.10 -10.50 -6.01
C PHE A 160 -2.94 -9.85 -7.12
N ALA A 161 -4.25 -10.05 -7.16
CA ALA A 161 -5.11 -9.52 -8.22
C ALA A 161 -5.03 -7.97 -8.35
N ASN A 162 -4.90 -7.28 -7.22
CA ASN A 162 -4.73 -5.82 -7.19
C ASN A 162 -3.38 -5.42 -7.79
N LEU A 163 -2.31 -6.11 -7.39
CA LEU A 163 -0.96 -5.87 -7.93
C LEU A 163 -0.90 -6.20 -9.42
N PHE A 164 -1.54 -7.28 -9.87
CA PHE A 164 -1.65 -7.61 -11.29
C PHE A 164 -2.29 -6.47 -12.09
N SER A 165 -3.42 -5.94 -11.61
CA SER A 165 -4.12 -4.82 -12.25
C SER A 165 -3.23 -3.58 -12.33
N TRP A 166 -2.57 -3.25 -11.21
CA TRP A 166 -1.61 -2.16 -11.16
C TRP A 166 -0.45 -2.34 -12.15
N ILE A 167 0.11 -3.55 -12.26
CA ILE A 167 1.19 -3.87 -13.20
C ILE A 167 0.72 -3.69 -14.64
N GLN A 168 -0.49 -4.11 -14.99
CA GLN A 168 -1.04 -3.93 -16.35
C GLN A 168 -1.18 -2.45 -16.70
N GLU A 169 -1.74 -1.64 -15.78
CA GLU A 169 -1.89 -0.19 -15.97
C GLU A 169 -0.55 0.54 -16.03
N ASN A 170 0.47 0.02 -15.35
CA ASN A 170 1.80 0.62 -15.22
C ASN A 170 2.89 -0.15 -15.99
N ALA A 171 2.53 -0.96 -16.98
CA ALA A 171 3.44 -1.86 -17.69
C ALA A 171 4.69 -1.16 -18.26
N SER A 172 4.56 0.10 -18.66
CA SER A 172 5.68 0.93 -19.15
C SER A 172 6.79 1.15 -18.11
N LYS A 173 6.45 1.12 -16.81
CA LYS A 173 7.41 1.27 -15.69
C LYS A 173 8.27 0.02 -15.47
N LEU A 174 7.79 -1.15 -15.86
CA LEU A 174 8.49 -2.43 -15.69
C LEU A 174 9.45 -2.76 -16.85
N GLN A 175 9.34 -2.04 -17.96
CA GLN A 175 10.20 -2.18 -19.15
C GLN A 175 10.41 -3.66 -19.56
N LYS A 176 11.65 -4.18 -19.47
CA LYS A 176 11.99 -5.56 -19.84
C LYS A 176 11.58 -6.59 -18.78
N GLY A 177 11.52 -6.19 -17.51
CA GLY A 177 11.26 -7.10 -16.38
C GLY A 177 9.85 -7.70 -16.39
N LEU A 178 8.89 -7.07 -17.08
CA LEU A 178 7.51 -7.57 -17.18
C LEU A 178 7.44 -9.01 -17.69
N HIS A 179 8.28 -9.37 -18.67
CA HIS A 179 8.30 -10.70 -19.27
C HIS A 179 9.01 -11.75 -18.41
N GLU A 180 9.71 -11.33 -17.36
CA GLU A 180 10.47 -12.19 -16.45
C GLU A 180 9.69 -12.50 -15.17
N ILE A 181 8.59 -11.79 -14.92
CA ILE A 181 7.70 -12.05 -13.78
C ILE A 181 6.96 -13.37 -14.00
N GLN A 182 7.15 -14.27 -13.04
CA GLN A 182 6.43 -15.52 -12.92
C GLN A 182 5.70 -15.55 -11.58
N CYS A 183 4.60 -16.27 -11.52
CA CYS A 183 3.91 -16.53 -10.26
C CYS A 183 3.44 -17.99 -10.18
N SER A 184 3.23 -18.48 -8.97
CA SER A 184 2.63 -19.77 -8.70
C SER A 184 1.12 -19.65 -8.53
N LEU A 185 0.37 -20.58 -9.13
CA LEU A 185 -1.06 -20.74 -8.93
C LEU A 185 -1.29 -21.75 -7.79
N PRO A 186 -1.90 -21.36 -6.65
CA PRO A 186 -2.05 -22.23 -5.47
C PRO A 186 -2.80 -23.54 -5.76
N VAL A 187 -3.80 -23.49 -6.64
CA VAL A 187 -4.68 -24.63 -6.94
C VAL A 187 -4.00 -25.64 -7.88
N GLU A 188 -3.16 -25.16 -8.79
CA GLU A 188 -2.59 -25.95 -9.89
C GLU A 188 -1.15 -26.39 -9.63
N ASN A 189 -0.50 -25.83 -8.60
CA ASN A 189 0.90 -26.04 -8.26
C ASN A 189 1.85 -25.88 -9.47
N ARG A 190 1.49 -24.96 -10.35
CA ARG A 190 2.19 -24.62 -11.59
C ARG A 190 2.68 -23.18 -11.51
N ARG A 191 3.86 -22.92 -12.10
CA ARG A 191 4.32 -21.56 -12.39
C ARG A 191 3.85 -21.12 -13.77
N ILE A 192 3.45 -19.86 -13.87
CA ILE A 192 2.97 -19.23 -15.09
C ILE A 192 3.62 -17.86 -15.24
N PHE A 193 3.86 -17.43 -16.47
CA PHE A 193 4.34 -16.08 -16.74
C PHE A 193 3.19 -15.08 -16.66
N LEU A 194 3.49 -13.85 -16.22
CA LEU A 194 2.47 -12.81 -16.04
C LEU A 194 1.71 -12.47 -17.33
N ASN A 195 2.35 -12.62 -18.49
CA ASN A 195 1.76 -12.35 -19.81
C ASN A 195 0.73 -13.41 -20.26
N GLU A 196 0.69 -14.59 -19.63
CA GLU A 196 -0.33 -15.60 -19.87
C GLU A 196 -1.60 -15.37 -19.03
N LEU A 197 -1.52 -14.49 -18.02
CA LEU A 197 -2.64 -14.14 -17.17
C LEU A 197 -3.47 -13.02 -17.77
N SER A 198 -4.74 -12.98 -17.38
CA SER A 198 -5.68 -11.93 -17.77
C SER A 198 -6.60 -11.60 -16.60
N ASP A 199 -7.40 -10.52 -16.71
CA ASP A 199 -8.39 -10.17 -15.68
C ASP A 199 -9.40 -11.31 -15.40
N VAL A 200 -9.61 -12.20 -16.36
CA VAL A 200 -10.49 -13.37 -16.20
C VAL A 200 -9.88 -14.39 -15.24
N SER A 201 -8.55 -14.48 -15.16
CA SER A 201 -7.83 -15.35 -14.23
C SER A 201 -8.14 -15.03 -12.76
N PHE A 202 -8.56 -13.79 -12.46
CA PHE A 202 -8.92 -13.33 -11.12
C PHE A 202 -10.44 -13.05 -10.97
N SER A 203 -11.27 -13.53 -11.90
CA SER A 203 -12.71 -13.25 -11.89
C SER A 203 -13.44 -13.79 -10.66
N GLU A 204 -12.98 -14.93 -10.11
CA GLU A 204 -13.53 -15.50 -8.88
C GLU A 204 -13.23 -14.63 -7.64
N CYS A 205 -12.16 -13.84 -7.68
CA CYS A 205 -11.79 -12.92 -6.59
C CYS A 205 -12.71 -11.70 -6.49
N LYS A 206 -13.38 -11.33 -7.59
CA LYS A 206 -14.33 -10.19 -7.62
C LYS A 206 -15.59 -10.40 -6.77
N PHE A 207 -15.77 -11.59 -6.15
CA PHE A 207 -16.98 -11.97 -5.42
C PHE A 207 -16.84 -12.18 -3.92
N ASN A 208 -15.69 -11.92 -3.29
CA ASN A 208 -15.59 -11.95 -1.83
C ASN A 208 -15.92 -10.59 -1.21
N LEU A 209 -17.22 -10.33 -0.99
CA LEU A 209 -17.64 -9.32 -0.01
C LEU A 209 -17.02 -9.65 1.35
N SER A 210 -16.37 -8.69 1.99
CA SER A 210 -15.87 -8.90 3.36
C SER A 210 -17.05 -9.20 4.30
N LEU A 211 -16.80 -9.88 5.43
CA LEU A 211 -17.85 -10.09 6.44
C LEU A 211 -18.47 -8.76 6.89
N THR A 212 -17.68 -7.69 6.91
CA THR A 212 -18.16 -6.32 7.18
C THR A 212 -19.11 -5.81 6.11
N ASP A 213 -18.82 -6.04 4.83
CA ASP A 213 -19.72 -5.65 3.74
C ASP A 213 -21.04 -6.42 3.79
N LEU A 214 -20.96 -7.73 4.10
CA LEU A 214 -22.15 -8.56 4.30
C LEU A 214 -23.00 -8.04 5.47
N PHE A 215 -22.37 -7.67 6.60
CA PHE A 215 -23.08 -7.08 7.72
C PHE A 215 -23.71 -5.75 7.35
N ILE A 216 -23.01 -4.85 6.65
CA ILE A 216 -23.56 -3.56 6.21
C ILE A 216 -24.80 -3.76 5.32
N ILE A 217 -24.76 -4.71 4.38
CA ILE A 217 -25.90 -5.04 3.51
C ILE A 217 -27.08 -5.56 4.33
N ILE A 218 -26.85 -6.48 5.28
CA ILE A 218 -27.91 -7.04 6.12
C ILE A 218 -28.52 -5.96 7.02
N PHE A 219 -27.70 -5.18 7.73
CA PHE A 219 -28.18 -4.17 8.67
C PHE A 219 -28.88 -2.99 7.97
N SER A 220 -28.42 -2.59 6.78
CA SER A 220 -29.09 -1.56 5.99
C SER A 220 -30.49 -2.00 5.53
N GLY A 221 -30.65 -3.25 5.07
CA GLY A 221 -31.94 -3.80 4.70
C GLY A 221 -32.93 -3.89 5.87
N VAL A 222 -32.46 -4.29 7.05
CA VAL A 222 -33.28 -4.34 8.28
C VAL A 222 -33.71 -2.94 8.72
N ALA A 223 -32.80 -1.96 8.71
CA ALA A 223 -33.10 -0.59 9.10
C ALA A 223 -34.17 0.06 8.19
N VAL A 224 -34.07 -0.13 6.87
CA VAL A 224 -35.08 0.36 5.91
C VAL A 224 -36.43 -0.29 6.17
N SER A 225 -36.46 -1.60 6.44
CA SER A 225 -37.70 -2.32 6.75
C SER A 225 -38.36 -1.80 8.03
N ILE A 226 -37.58 -1.56 9.09
CA ILE A 226 -38.07 -0.99 10.34
C ILE A 226 -38.64 0.42 10.12
N ALA A 227 -37.93 1.27 9.37
CA ALA A 227 -38.39 2.62 9.06
C ALA A 227 -39.71 2.61 8.25
N ALA A 228 -39.85 1.70 7.29
CA ALA A 228 -41.09 1.51 6.53
C ALA A 228 -42.25 1.07 7.43
N ILE A 229 -42.01 0.15 8.37
CA ILE A 229 -43.02 -0.30 9.33
C ILE A 229 -43.44 0.87 10.25
N LEU A 230 -42.49 1.61 10.82
CA LEU A 230 -42.77 2.73 11.72
C LEU A 230 -43.53 3.86 11.01
N SER A 231 -43.14 4.20 9.79
CA SER A 231 -43.85 5.20 8.98
C SER A 231 -45.28 4.76 8.64
N SER A 232 -45.49 3.48 8.34
CA SER A 232 -46.84 2.92 8.13
C SER A 232 -47.72 3.06 9.38
N PHE A 233 -47.19 2.70 10.57
CA PHE A 233 -47.92 2.87 11.83
C PHE A 233 -48.22 4.34 12.14
N PHE A 234 -47.28 5.24 11.88
CA PHE A 234 -47.47 6.67 12.08
C PHE A 234 -48.56 7.24 11.17
N LEU A 235 -48.55 6.88 9.89
CA LEU A 235 -49.60 7.27 8.93
C LEU A 235 -50.97 6.72 9.36
N ALA A 236 -51.05 5.46 9.80
CA ALA A 236 -52.28 4.87 10.29
C ALA A 236 -52.83 5.62 11.52
N ALA A 237 -51.95 6.00 12.46
CA ALA A 237 -52.30 6.79 13.63
C ALA A 237 -52.80 8.20 13.26
N LEU A 238 -52.15 8.86 12.30
CA LEU A 238 -52.59 10.16 11.77
C LEU A 238 -53.98 10.06 11.13
N VAL A 239 -54.21 9.07 10.27
CA VAL A 239 -55.53 8.85 9.64
C VAL A 239 -56.61 8.62 10.69
N HIS A 240 -56.33 7.78 11.70
CA HIS A 240 -57.27 7.53 12.79
C HIS A 240 -57.56 8.80 13.61
N CYS A 241 -56.56 9.66 13.85
CA CYS A 241 -56.78 10.97 14.49
C CYS A 241 -57.64 11.89 13.62
N PHE A 242 -57.37 11.99 12.32
CA PHE A 242 -58.18 12.81 11.41
C PHE A 242 -59.63 12.35 11.32
N GLN A 243 -59.89 11.03 11.27
CA GLN A 243 -61.25 10.48 11.29
C GLN A 243 -62.00 10.80 12.59
N ARG A 244 -61.29 10.87 13.73
CA ARG A 244 -61.88 11.20 15.04
C ARG A 244 -62.08 12.71 15.26
N CYS A 245 -61.35 13.55 14.53
CA CYS A 245 -61.44 15.00 14.58
C CYS A 245 -62.28 15.60 13.44
N ALA A 246 -62.81 14.79 12.53
CA ALA A 246 -63.77 15.24 11.53
C ALA A 246 -65.12 15.56 12.22
N PRO A 247 -65.64 16.79 12.13
CA PRO A 247 -66.93 17.14 12.73
C PRO A 247 -68.07 16.40 12.02
N ASN A 248 -68.97 15.77 12.79
CA ASN A 248 -70.23 15.20 12.29
C ASN A 248 -71.01 16.28 11.55
N LYS A 249 -71.22 16.10 10.25
CA LYS A 249 -72.11 16.91 9.44
C LYS A 249 -73.47 16.23 9.41
N GLU A 250 -74.18 16.28 10.54
CA GLU A 250 -75.61 15.93 10.63
C GLU A 250 -76.30 17.01 11.46
N GLY A 251 -77.27 17.70 10.86
CA GLY A 251 -78.14 18.65 11.54
C GLY A 251 -78.30 19.99 10.80
N GLU A 252 -78.89 19.96 9.62
CA GLU A 252 -79.70 21.05 9.04
C GLU A 252 -80.33 20.49 7.76
N ASP A 253 -81.45 19.78 7.90
CA ASP A 253 -82.51 19.63 6.90
C ASP A 253 -83.70 18.93 7.59
N GLU A 254 -84.90 19.51 7.39
CA GLU A 254 -86.25 18.98 7.69
C GLU A 254 -86.85 19.27 9.09
N ASP A 255 -87.44 20.46 9.25
CA ASP A 255 -88.69 20.64 10.00
C ASP A 255 -89.85 20.74 8.98
N ASP A 256 -90.60 19.65 8.87
CA ASP A 256 -92.06 19.51 8.77
C ASP A 256 -92.88 20.30 7.71
N GLU A 257 -93.39 19.56 6.72
CA GLU A 257 -94.75 19.69 6.15
C GLU A 257 -95.78 19.61 7.32
N GLU A 258 -96.90 20.32 7.38
CA GLU A 258 -98.08 20.19 6.52
C GLU A 258 -99.21 21.08 7.11
N SER A 259 -99.92 21.89 6.30
CA SER A 259 -101.37 22.14 6.46
C SER A 259 -101.93 22.99 5.29
N GLU A 260 -102.56 22.33 4.31
CA GLU A 260 -103.67 22.90 3.53
C GLU A 260 -104.99 22.36 4.09
N GLY A 261 -105.94 23.27 4.36
CA GLY A 261 -107.28 22.99 4.86
C GLY A 261 -107.97 24.23 5.41
#